data_AF-A0A7C6E9H1-F1
#
_entry.id   AF-A0A7C6E9H1-F1
#
_cell.length_a   1.000
_cell.length_b   1.000
_cell.length_c   1.000
_cell.angle_alpha   90.00
_cell.angle_beta   90.00
_cell.angle_gamma   90.00
#
_symmetry.space_group_name_H-M   'P 1'
#
loop_
_entity.id
_entity.type
_entity.pdbx_description
1 polymer ?
#
loop_
_entity_poly.entity_id
_entity_poly.type
_entity_poly.pdbx_seq_one_letter_code
_entity_poly.pdbx_strand_id
1 'polypeptide(L)'
;MRKERIYIGAIILLVIGIFLMFSRAVKAQLTSEPKPVSEIVIPESGIVFKTPDGKVLAKITSSSNGGVLSILNNQGKIVAEIGAQKDGGEINIK
;
A
#
# COMPACT_ATOMS: atom_id res chain seq x y z
N MET A 1 31.32 -38.13 34.34
CA MET A 1 32.41 -37.54 33.52
C MET A 1 32.24 -37.64 31.99
N ARG A 2 32.10 -38.82 31.35
CA ARG A 2 32.02 -38.91 29.85
C ARG A 2 30.68 -38.46 29.25
N LYS A 3 29.55 -38.77 29.90
CA LYS A 3 28.21 -38.40 29.42
C LYS A 3 27.92 -36.91 29.56
N GLU A 4 28.35 -36.28 30.66
CA GLU A 4 28.14 -34.84 30.92
C GLU A 4 28.80 -33.96 29.85
N ARG A 5 30.01 -34.30 29.39
CA ARG A 5 30.70 -33.57 28.32
C ARG A 5 29.97 -33.66 26.98
N ILE A 6 29.33 -34.79 26.69
CA ILE A 6 28.54 -34.99 25.47
C ILE A 6 27.26 -34.14 25.54
N TYR A 7 26.59 -34.11 26.69
CA TYR A 7 25.41 -33.25 26.89
C TYR A 7 25.76 -31.76 26.77
N ILE A 8 26.87 -31.33 27.37
CA ILE A 8 27.34 -29.95 27.26
C ILE A 8 27.61 -29.57 25.80
N GLY A 9 28.28 -30.45 25.03
CA GLY A 9 28.52 -30.22 23.61
C GLY A 9 27.24 -30.12 22.79
N ALA A 10 26.25 -30.98 23.05
CA ALA A 10 24.96 -30.94 22.37
C ALA A 10 24.17 -29.66 22.68
N ILE A 11 24.21 -29.19 23.93
CA ILE A 11 23.57 -27.93 24.34
C ILE A 11 24.23 -26.74 23.63
N ILE A 12 25.57 -26.72 23.53
CA ILE A 12 26.28 -25.64 22.85
C ILE A 12 25.90 -25.58 21.36
N LEU A 13 25.85 -26.72 20.67
CA LEU A 13 25.47 -26.77 19.26
C LEU A 13 24.01 -26.33 19.03
N LEU A 14 23.11 -26.71 19.94
CA LEU A 14 21.71 -26.30 19.89
C LEU A 14 21.57 -24.78 20.06
N VAL A 15 22.30 -24.19 21.02
CA VAL A 15 22.30 -22.73 21.25
C VAL A 15 22.86 -21.98 20.03
N ILE A 16 23.94 -22.47 19.42
CA ILE A 16 24.51 -21.87 18.21
C ILE A 16 23.53 -21.93 17.04
N GLY A 17 22.85 -23.06 16.84
CA GLY A 17 21.86 -23.23 15.79
C GLY A 17 20.69 -22.24 15.92
N ILE A 18 20.17 -22.08 17.14
CA ILE A 18 19.11 -21.11 17.45
C ILE A 18 19.59 -19.68 17.16
N PHE A 19 20.81 -19.33 17.58
CA PHE A 19 21.39 -18.00 17.35
C PHE A 19 21.54 -17.68 15.85
N LEU A 20 22.00 -18.64 15.05
CA LEU A 20 22.14 -18.45 13.60
C LEU A 20 20.80 -18.29 12.89
N MET A 21 19.78 -19.06 13.30
CA MET A 21 18.43 -18.94 12.78
C MET A 21 17.83 -17.57 13.12
N PHE A 22 18.00 -17.12 14.36
CA PHE A 22 17.53 -15.80 14.82
C PHE A 22 18.21 -14.66 14.05
N SER A 23 19.54 -14.76 13.83
CA SER A 23 20.30 -13.75 13.09
C SER A 23 19.82 -13.55 11.65
N ARG A 24 19.36 -14.62 10.98
CA ARG A 24 18.81 -14.54 9.62
C ARG A 24 17.41 -13.93 9.61
N ALA A 25 16.55 -14.31 10.56
CA ALA A 25 15.20 -13.76 10.68
C ALA A 25 15.23 -12.24 10.94
N VAL A 26 16.12 -11.78 11.82
CA VAL A 26 16.27 -10.35 12.14
C VAL A 26 16.72 -9.54 10.92
N LYS A 27 17.66 -10.05 10.11
CA LYS A 27 18.11 -9.36 8.89
C LYS A 27 17.00 -9.20 7.85
N ALA A 28 16.19 -10.24 7.64
CA ALA A 28 15.09 -10.20 6.67
C ALA A 28 14.02 -9.14 7.04
N GLN A 29 13.82 -8.93 8.34
CA GLN A 29 12.85 -7.96 8.84
C GLN A 29 13.40 -6.51 8.84
N LEU A 30 14.72 -6.33 8.90
CA LEU A 30 15.37 -5.02 8.82
C LEU A 30 15.45 -4.47 7.39
N THR A 31 15.32 -5.32 6.36
CA THR A 31 15.42 -4.92 4.95
C THR A 31 14.09 -4.61 4.27
N SER A 32 12.96 -4.74 4.96
CA SER A 32 11.69 -4.21 4.43
C SER A 32 11.71 -2.70 4.59
N GLU A 33 12.01 -1.96 3.51
CA GLU A 33 11.83 -0.50 3.53
C GLU A 33 10.38 -0.21 3.94
N PRO A 34 10.16 0.58 5.01
CA PRO A 34 8.81 0.94 5.41
C PRO A 34 8.19 1.74 4.27
N LYS A 35 7.19 1.15 3.61
CA LYS A 35 6.40 1.85 2.60
C LYS A 35 5.89 3.15 3.22
N PRO A 36 6.12 4.32 2.61
CA PRO A 36 5.79 5.59 3.24
C PRO A 36 4.31 5.61 3.62
N VAL A 37 4.02 5.93 4.88
CA VAL A 37 2.69 5.89 5.51
C VAL A 37 1.72 6.93 4.88
N SER A 38 2.18 7.70 3.91
CA SER A 38 1.43 8.76 3.23
C SER A 38 0.98 8.39 1.80
N GLU A 39 1.09 7.12 1.40
CA GLU A 39 0.66 6.66 0.07
C GLU A 39 -0.74 6.04 0.11
N ILE A 40 -1.72 6.67 -0.56
CA ILE A 40 -3.00 6.02 -0.88
C ILE A 40 -2.86 5.36 -2.25
N VAL A 41 -2.74 4.04 -2.27
CA VAL A 41 -2.71 3.25 -3.51
C VAL A 41 -4.14 3.10 -4.03
N ILE A 42 -4.41 3.69 -5.19
CA ILE A 42 -5.74 3.69 -5.82
C ILE A 42 -5.92 2.40 -6.64
N PRO A 43 -7.04 1.66 -6.50
CA PRO A 43 -7.33 0.51 -7.36
C PRO A 43 -7.58 0.96 -8.81
N GLU A 44 -7.52 0.04 -9.79
CA GLU A 44 -7.74 0.36 -11.22
C GLU A 44 -9.06 1.14 -11.48
N SER A 45 -10.07 0.94 -10.63
CA SER A 45 -11.37 1.61 -10.70
C SER A 45 -11.39 3.07 -10.19
N GLY A 46 -10.32 3.55 -9.55
CA GLY A 46 -10.29 4.87 -8.92
C GLY A 46 -10.85 4.91 -7.48
N ILE A 47 -10.89 6.12 -6.90
CA ILE A 47 -11.57 6.43 -5.63
C ILE A 47 -12.94 7.02 -5.95
N VAL A 48 -14.00 6.54 -5.29
CA VAL A 48 -15.36 7.06 -5.45
C VAL A 48 -15.92 7.48 -4.11
N PHE A 49 -16.34 8.74 -4.01
CA PHE A 49 -17.03 9.29 -2.85
C PHE A 49 -18.53 9.10 -3.04
N LYS A 50 -19.16 8.33 -2.15
CA LYS A 50 -20.59 8.05 -2.17
C LYS A 50 -21.26 8.47 -0.88
N THR A 51 -22.54 8.82 -0.96
CA THR A 51 -23.42 8.93 0.20
C THR A 51 -23.79 7.52 0.75
N PRO A 52 -24.37 7.42 1.95
CA PRO A 52 -24.83 6.13 2.50
C PRO A 52 -25.86 5.40 1.64
N ASP A 53 -26.69 6.12 0.90
CA ASP A 53 -27.67 5.60 -0.07
C ASP A 53 -27.04 5.22 -1.44
N GLY A 54 -25.71 5.32 -1.57
CA GLY A 54 -24.96 4.83 -2.73
C GLY A 54 -24.81 5.84 -3.88
N LYS A 55 -25.27 7.08 -3.71
CA LYS A 55 -25.15 8.13 -4.71
C LYS A 55 -23.74 8.67 -4.79
N VAL A 56 -23.23 8.82 -6.01
CA VAL A 56 -21.87 9.32 -6.24
C VAL A 56 -21.83 10.85 -6.14
N LEU A 57 -20.93 11.36 -5.32
CA LEU A 57 -20.66 12.79 -5.12
C LEU A 57 -19.44 13.25 -5.95
N ALA A 58 -18.38 12.44 -5.93
CA ALA A 58 -17.15 12.70 -6.66
C ALA A 58 -16.41 11.41 -6.96
N LYS A 59 -15.52 11.45 -7.95
CA LYS A 59 -14.60 10.34 -8.24
C LYS A 59 -13.23 10.85 -8.68
N ILE A 60 -12.19 10.15 -8.29
CA ILE A 60 -10.82 10.31 -8.78
C ILE A 60 -10.49 9.04 -9.56
N THR A 61 -10.31 9.17 -10.87
CA THR A 61 -10.01 8.05 -11.76
C THR A 61 -8.75 8.34 -12.55
N SER A 62 -8.04 7.30 -12.99
CA SER A 62 -6.95 7.43 -13.95
C SER A 62 -7.31 6.71 -15.25
N SER A 63 -6.76 7.22 -16.35
CA SER A 63 -6.79 6.59 -17.67
C SER A 63 -5.40 6.62 -18.28
N SER A 64 -5.22 6.04 -19.46
CA SER A 64 -3.97 6.16 -20.23
C SER A 64 -3.54 7.61 -20.50
N ASN A 65 -4.49 8.54 -20.48
CA ASN A 65 -4.25 9.94 -20.81
C ASN A 65 -3.97 10.82 -19.58
N GLY A 66 -4.13 10.28 -18.36
CA GLY A 66 -3.92 11.00 -17.10
C GLY A 66 -5.05 10.81 -16.10
N GLY A 67 -4.97 11.54 -14.99
CA GLY A 67 -5.93 11.51 -13.89
C GLY A 67 -7.08 12.52 -14.08
N VAL A 68 -8.26 12.17 -13.59
CA VAL A 68 -9.46 13.02 -13.63
C VAL A 68 -10.13 13.02 -12.27
N LEU A 69 -10.40 14.21 -11.73
CA LEU A 69 -11.33 14.44 -10.63
C LEU A 69 -12.66 14.95 -11.20
N SER A 70 -13.75 14.22 -11.00
CA SER A 70 -15.11 14.65 -11.39
C SER A 70 -15.98 14.91 -10.18
N ILE A 71 -16.75 16.00 -10.18
CA ILE A 71 -17.78 16.35 -9.20
C ILE A 71 -19.15 16.20 -9.84
N LEU A 72 -20.06 15.48 -9.17
CA LEU A 72 -21.38 15.15 -9.67
C LEU A 72 -22.47 15.87 -8.88
N ASN A 73 -23.52 16.30 -9.57
CA ASN A 73 -24.71 16.87 -8.94
C ASN A 73 -25.65 15.80 -8.38
N ASN A 74 -26.79 16.24 -7.84
CA ASN A 74 -27.78 15.35 -7.25
C ASN A 74 -28.49 14.41 -8.25
N GLN A 75 -28.30 14.57 -9.56
CA GLN A 75 -28.81 13.72 -10.62
C GLN A 75 -27.72 12.76 -11.16
N GLY A 76 -26.51 12.79 -10.60
CA GLY A 76 -25.37 12.01 -11.10
C GLY A 76 -24.75 12.59 -12.37
N LYS A 77 -25.06 13.84 -12.73
CA LYS A 77 -24.43 14.54 -13.85
C LYS A 77 -23.17 15.24 -13.36
N ILE A 78 -22.10 15.13 -14.13
CA ILE A 78 -20.85 15.84 -13.87
C ILE A 78 -21.05 17.35 -14.07
N VAL A 79 -20.72 18.14 -13.05
CA VAL A 79 -20.83 19.61 -13.03
C VAL A 79 -19.48 20.32 -12.96
N ALA A 80 -18.43 19.61 -12.53
CA ALA A 80 -17.07 20.12 -12.62
C ALA A 80 -16.07 18.97 -12.81
N GLU A 81 -15.02 19.22 -13.58
CA GLU A 81 -13.92 18.29 -13.79
C GLU A 81 -12.57 19.02 -13.75
N ILE A 82 -11.57 18.34 -13.18
CA ILE A 82 -10.17 18.72 -13.26
C ILE A 82 -9.45 17.53 -13.89
N GLY A 83 -8.95 17.71 -15.11
CA GLY A 83 -8.27 16.68 -15.88
C GLY A 83 -6.80 17.01 -16.06
N ALA A 84 -5.92 16.06 -15.77
CA ALA A 84 -4.53 16.09 -16.20
C ALA A 84 -4.40 15.32 -17.51
N GLN A 85 -3.68 15.91 -18.47
CA GLN A 85 -3.37 15.33 -19.78
C GLN A 85 -1.86 15.28 -19.97
N LYS A 86 -1.39 14.51 -20.96
CA LYS A 86 0.04 14.37 -21.26
C LYS A 86 0.77 15.72 -21.39
N ASP A 87 0.13 16.70 -22.03
CA ASP A 87 0.74 17.97 -22.39
C ASP A 87 0.16 19.17 -21.59
N GLY A 88 -0.62 18.93 -20.53
CA GLY A 88 -1.24 20.01 -19.75
C GLY A 88 -2.41 19.57 -18.87
N GLY A 89 -3.35 20.48 -18.61
CA GLY A 89 -4.55 20.18 -17.83
C GLY A 89 -5.70 21.13 -18.15
N GLU A 90 -6.91 20.68 -17.85
CA GLU A 90 -8.14 21.45 -18.05
C GLU A 90 -8.95 21.46 -16.75
N ILE A 91 -9.58 22.61 -16.47
CA ILE A 91 -10.65 22.74 -15.47
C ILE A 91 -11.92 23.14 -16.21
N ASN A 92 -12.97 22.33 -16.06
CA ASN A 92 -14.27 22.55 -16.68
C ASN A 92 -15.34 22.66 -15.59
N ILE A 93 -16.24 23.64 -15.72
CA ILE A 93 -17.39 23.84 -14.82
C ILE A 93 -18.62 24.11 -15.69
N LYS A 94 -19.74 23.45 -15.39
CA LYS A 94 -20.99 23.46 -16.17
C LYS A 94 -22.17 24.05 -15.41
#